data_AF-A0A2V8E1F1-F1
#
_entry.id   AF-A0A2V8E1F1-F1
#
_cell.length_a   1.000
_cell.length_b   1.000
_cell.length_c   1.000
_cell.angle_alpha   90.00
_cell.angle_beta   90.00
_cell.angle_gamma   90.00
#
_symmetry.space_group_name_H-M   'P 1'
#
loop_
_entity.id
_entity.type
_entity.pdbx_description
1 polymer ?
#
loop_
_entity_poly.entity_id
_entity_poly.type
_entity_poly.pdbx_seq_one_letter_code
_entity_poly.pdbx_strand_id
1 'polypeptide(L)'
;MRRTYFKLLLVVTLALATTGLPAAGGADATAGSSPTFKHLQTLAFGPDGVLFAADGQEVSITALQLAKQMAGGVPGTKDIAGIDQKIAGLLGVDAKNLVITDMVVNPKTRNTFISAMRGQGAGATPVLLRVDGAGKIEVISFDQVRYSRVLMPNPPPAETPLVLGERKIPVANYPDKVDPKGLMGVQTITHMAFIDGKLYVSGLANEEFASKMRVIPYPFVTVSKGTSVEIYHGSHGQLETFSPVFTFVPYT
;
A
#
# COMPACT_ATOMS: atom_id res chain seq x y z
N MET A 1 -75.35 17.45 -36.96
CA MET A 1 -74.97 16.64 -35.78
C MET A 1 -73.50 16.22 -35.92
N ARG A 2 -72.62 16.76 -35.08
CA ARG A 2 -71.17 16.50 -35.11
C ARG A 2 -70.89 15.11 -34.51
N ARG A 3 -70.21 14.22 -35.23
CA ARG A 3 -69.67 12.96 -34.69
C ARG A 3 -68.18 13.16 -34.45
N THR A 4 -67.80 13.22 -33.18
CA THR A 4 -66.42 13.36 -32.71
C THR A 4 -65.74 12.00 -32.72
N TYR A 5 -64.61 11.90 -33.42
CA TYR A 5 -63.74 10.73 -33.40
C TYR A 5 -62.83 10.81 -32.16
N PHE A 6 -62.95 9.88 -31.23
CA PHE A 6 -61.97 9.72 -30.14
C PHE A 6 -60.74 9.00 -30.71
N LYS A 7 -59.63 9.73 -30.89
CA LYS A 7 -58.31 9.14 -31.12
C LYS A 7 -57.68 8.84 -29.78
N LEU A 8 -57.47 7.56 -29.47
CA LEU A 8 -56.67 7.10 -28.34
C LEU A 8 -55.19 7.35 -28.68
N LEU A 9 -54.55 8.32 -28.03
CA LEU A 9 -53.10 8.50 -28.10
C LEU A 9 -52.46 7.64 -26.99
N LEU A 10 -51.80 6.56 -27.40
CA LEU A 10 -50.92 5.78 -26.52
C LEU A 10 -49.60 6.56 -26.38
N VAL A 11 -49.43 7.29 -25.28
CA VAL A 11 -48.15 7.91 -24.92
C VAL A 11 -47.30 6.84 -24.25
N VAL A 12 -46.32 6.30 -24.98
CA VAL A 12 -45.25 5.49 -24.39
C VAL A 12 -44.22 6.45 -23.81
N THR A 13 -44.29 6.70 -22.51
CA THR A 13 -43.23 7.37 -21.76
C THR A 13 -42.06 6.39 -21.60
N LEU A 14 -41.04 6.52 -22.44
CA LEU A 14 -39.75 5.87 -22.22
C LEU A 14 -39.05 6.58 -21.06
N ALA A 15 -39.19 6.03 -19.86
CA ALA A 15 -38.40 6.46 -18.71
C ALA A 15 -36.95 6.06 -18.94
N LEU A 16 -36.11 7.01 -19.37
CA LEU A 16 -34.66 6.88 -19.24
C LEU A 16 -34.35 6.83 -17.74
N ALA A 17 -34.25 5.64 -17.18
CA ALA A 17 -33.58 5.43 -15.92
C ALA A 17 -32.11 5.75 -16.14
N THR A 18 -31.70 6.99 -15.87
CA THR A 18 -30.29 7.31 -15.67
C THR A 18 -29.86 6.58 -14.40
N THR A 19 -29.36 5.35 -14.54
CA THR A 19 -28.55 4.75 -13.49
C THR A 19 -27.37 5.67 -13.33
N GLY A 20 -27.39 6.51 -12.29
CA GLY A 20 -26.22 7.26 -11.89
C GLY A 20 -25.12 6.23 -11.64
N LEU A 21 -24.12 6.19 -12.53
CA LEU A 21 -22.84 5.59 -12.19
C LEU A 21 -22.44 6.20 -10.84
N PRO A 22 -22.06 5.39 -9.82
CA PRO A 22 -21.55 5.96 -8.60
C PRO A 22 -20.44 6.93 -8.98
N ALA A 23 -20.59 8.19 -8.57
CA ALA A 23 -19.56 9.19 -8.74
C ALA A 23 -18.24 8.57 -8.30
N ALA A 24 -17.22 8.68 -9.15
CA ALA A 24 -15.90 8.12 -8.91
C ALA A 24 -15.25 8.84 -7.72
N GLY A 25 -15.60 8.44 -6.50
CA GLY A 25 -15.04 8.99 -5.28
C GLY A 25 -13.62 8.47 -5.08
N GLY A 26 -12.63 9.30 -5.37
CA GLY A 26 -11.30 9.12 -4.79
C GLY A 26 -11.37 9.35 -3.28
N ALA A 27 -10.50 8.69 -2.51
CA ALA A 27 -10.35 9.05 -1.11
C ALA A 27 -9.56 10.36 -1.00
N ASP A 28 -10.09 11.31 -0.23
CA ASP A 28 -9.44 12.58 0.04
C ASP A 28 -8.25 12.42 0.99
N ALA A 29 -7.25 13.28 0.82
CA ALA A 29 -6.11 13.33 1.72
C ALA A 29 -6.50 13.91 3.10
N THR A 30 -5.96 13.31 4.14
CA THR A 30 -6.02 13.81 5.52
C THR A 30 -4.63 14.22 6.00
N ALA A 31 -4.54 15.07 7.02
CA ALA A 31 -3.26 15.50 7.58
C ALA A 31 -3.30 15.52 9.11
N GLY A 32 -2.13 15.40 9.73
CA GLY A 32 -2.01 15.41 11.19
C GLY A 32 -0.57 15.37 11.68
N SER A 33 -0.40 15.02 12.95
CA SER A 33 0.87 14.76 13.60
C SER A 33 0.84 13.46 14.39
N SER A 34 2.02 12.91 14.70
CA SER A 34 2.19 11.66 15.45
C SER A 34 1.40 10.49 14.83
N PRO A 35 1.73 10.10 13.58
CA PRO A 35 1.00 9.06 12.88
C PRO A 35 1.09 7.72 13.60
N THR A 36 -0.02 6.99 13.59
CA THR A 36 -0.08 5.60 14.02
C THR A 36 -0.23 4.68 12.81
N PHE A 37 0.31 3.47 12.94
CA PHE A 37 0.20 2.39 11.96
C PHE A 37 -0.32 1.14 12.66
N LYS A 38 -1.06 0.31 11.94
CA LYS A 38 -1.42 -1.05 12.32
C LYS A 38 -0.43 -2.06 11.74
N HIS A 39 0.03 -1.83 10.51
CA HIS A 39 1.05 -2.67 9.88
C HIS A 39 1.94 -1.87 8.94
N LEU A 40 3.13 -1.47 9.41
CA LEU A 40 4.09 -0.71 8.61
C LEU A 40 4.81 -1.65 7.63
N GLN A 41 4.75 -1.33 6.35
CA GLN A 41 5.36 -2.13 5.27
C GLN A 41 6.08 -1.22 4.27
N THR A 42 5.89 -1.48 2.98
CA THR A 42 6.43 -0.75 1.81
C THR A 42 6.74 0.72 2.10
N LEU A 43 7.99 1.09 1.84
CA LEU A 43 8.57 2.40 2.06
C LEU A 43 9.07 2.97 0.73
N ALA A 44 8.96 4.28 0.56
CA ALA A 44 9.60 4.98 -0.55
C ALA A 44 10.04 6.38 -0.12
N PHE A 45 11.24 6.79 -0.53
CA PHE A 45 11.70 8.15 -0.30
C PHE A 45 11.11 9.13 -1.30
N GLY A 46 10.59 10.24 -0.77
CA GLY A 46 10.15 11.40 -1.53
C GLY A 46 11.15 12.55 -1.47
N PRO A 47 10.73 13.77 -1.87
CA PRO A 47 11.57 14.95 -1.82
C PRO A 47 11.74 15.42 -0.36
N ASP A 48 12.77 16.21 -0.10
CA ASP A 48 12.93 17.01 1.12
C ASP A 48 12.78 16.26 2.46
N GLY A 49 13.18 14.99 2.51
CA GLY A 49 13.10 14.18 3.74
C GLY A 49 11.71 13.61 4.03
N VAL A 50 10.85 13.53 3.02
CA VAL A 50 9.60 12.78 3.08
C VAL A 50 9.88 11.29 2.94
N LEU A 51 9.29 10.49 3.83
CA LEU A 51 9.20 9.03 3.69
C LEU A 51 7.73 8.65 3.49
N PHE A 52 7.41 8.08 2.33
CA PHE A 52 6.13 7.41 2.12
C PHE A 52 6.17 6.05 2.79
N ALA A 53 5.16 5.76 3.59
CA ALA A 53 5.02 4.54 4.35
C ALA A 53 3.61 3.97 4.16
N ALA A 54 3.51 2.73 3.70
CA ALA A 54 2.25 2.04 3.54
C ALA A 54 1.83 1.35 4.83
N ASP A 55 0.54 1.42 5.14
CA ASP A 55 -0.11 0.58 6.13
C ASP A 55 -0.84 -0.56 5.43
N GLY A 56 -0.37 -1.79 5.63
CA GLY A 56 -0.91 -2.97 4.98
C GLY A 56 -2.29 -3.38 5.49
N GLN A 57 -2.65 -3.00 6.72
CA GLN A 57 -3.92 -3.38 7.35
C GLN A 57 -4.97 -2.28 7.19
N GLU A 58 -4.58 -1.00 7.27
CA GLU A 58 -5.47 0.13 6.97
C GLU A 58 -5.59 0.45 5.48
N VAL A 59 -4.75 -0.15 4.65
CA VAL A 59 -4.73 0.06 3.19
C VAL A 59 -4.56 1.54 2.86
N SER A 60 -3.55 2.14 3.47
CA SER A 60 -3.29 3.56 3.41
C SER A 60 -1.84 3.86 3.09
N ILE A 61 -1.58 5.03 2.53
CA ILE A 61 -0.22 5.56 2.35
C ILE A 61 -0.11 6.84 3.15
N THR A 62 0.91 6.91 3.99
CA THR A 62 1.22 8.05 4.84
C THR A 62 2.55 8.66 4.40
N ALA A 63 2.56 9.94 4.05
CA ALA A 63 3.77 10.72 3.78
C ALA A 63 4.25 11.35 5.08
N LEU A 64 5.39 10.89 5.59
CA LEU A 64 5.98 11.29 6.87
C LEU A 64 7.03 12.38 6.64
N GLN A 65 6.90 13.52 7.32
CA GLN A 65 7.89 14.60 7.29
C GLN A 65 9.04 14.28 8.28
N LEU A 66 10.07 13.58 7.81
CA LEU A 66 11.14 13.04 8.65
C LEU A 66 12.46 13.81 8.57
N ALA A 67 12.52 14.97 7.90
CA ALA A 67 13.77 15.73 7.73
C ALA A 67 14.54 15.97 9.04
N LYS A 68 13.82 16.23 10.16
CA LYS A 68 14.43 16.41 11.50
C LYS A 68 14.96 15.09 12.06
N GLN A 69 14.18 14.02 11.96
CA GLN A 69 14.53 12.66 12.43
C GLN A 69 15.69 12.06 11.62
N MET A 70 15.85 12.51 10.38
CA MET A 70 16.93 12.12 9.48
C MET A 70 18.18 12.98 9.64
N ALA A 71 18.15 14.04 10.45
CA ALA A 71 19.31 14.86 10.73
C ALA A 71 20.31 14.06 11.59
N GLY A 72 21.55 13.93 11.09
CA GLY A 72 22.62 13.18 11.76
C GLY A 72 22.77 11.74 11.27
N GLY A 73 23.53 10.92 12.03
CA GLY A 73 23.99 9.61 11.59
C GLY A 73 25.19 9.71 10.65
N VAL A 74 26.02 8.67 10.62
CA VAL A 74 27.17 8.61 9.70
C VAL A 74 26.67 8.27 8.30
N PRO A 75 27.01 9.04 7.24
CA PRO A 75 26.57 8.72 5.89
C PRO A 75 26.97 7.30 5.45
N GLY A 76 26.10 6.66 4.67
CA GLY A 76 26.25 5.27 4.25
C GLY A 76 25.43 4.30 5.08
N THR A 77 25.58 3.01 4.78
CA THR A 77 25.00 1.92 5.56
C THR A 77 26.08 0.87 5.72
N LYS A 78 26.37 0.51 6.98
CA LYS A 78 27.28 -0.60 7.27
C LYS A 78 26.55 -1.93 7.11
N ASP A 79 27.23 -2.93 6.56
CA ASP A 79 26.76 -4.32 6.62
C ASP A 79 26.80 -4.83 8.07
N ILE A 80 25.71 -5.43 8.51
CA ILE A 80 25.51 -5.88 9.89
C ILE A 80 25.16 -7.36 9.86
N ALA A 81 26.14 -8.21 10.17
CA ALA A 81 25.89 -9.62 10.39
C ALA A 81 24.85 -9.82 11.52
N GLY A 82 23.82 -10.62 11.24
CA GLY A 82 22.76 -10.91 12.21
C GLY A 82 21.88 -9.69 12.53
N ILE A 83 21.56 -8.88 11.52
CA ILE A 83 20.79 -7.64 11.70
C ILE A 83 19.44 -7.85 12.39
N ASP A 84 18.73 -8.93 12.05
CA ASP A 84 17.48 -9.35 12.67
C ASP A 84 17.65 -9.59 14.18
N GLN A 85 18.71 -10.28 14.59
CA GLN A 85 18.98 -10.53 16.01
C GLN A 85 19.34 -9.24 16.77
N LYS A 86 20.07 -8.32 16.13
CA LYS A 86 20.42 -7.03 16.74
C LYS A 86 19.20 -6.11 16.87
N ILE A 87 18.35 -6.06 15.85
CA ILE A 87 17.08 -5.32 15.91
C ILE A 87 16.19 -5.93 16.99
N ALA A 88 16.04 -7.25 17.02
CA ALA A 88 15.21 -7.94 18.02
C ALA A 88 15.70 -7.67 19.45
N GLY A 89 17.01 -7.76 19.68
CA GLY A 89 17.65 -7.41 20.96
C GLY A 89 17.42 -5.95 21.35
N LEU A 90 17.55 -5.00 20.41
CA LEU A 90 17.25 -3.58 20.62
C LEU A 90 15.78 -3.36 21.02
N LEU A 91 14.87 -4.13 20.43
CA LEU A 91 13.44 -4.05 20.68
C LEU A 91 12.97 -4.94 21.85
N GLY A 92 13.87 -5.67 22.50
CA GLY A 92 13.54 -6.57 23.62
C GLY A 92 12.55 -7.69 23.24
N VAL A 93 12.71 -8.28 22.04
CA VAL A 93 11.95 -9.45 21.58
C VAL A 93 12.90 -10.53 21.07
N ASP A 94 12.44 -11.77 20.96
CA ASP A 94 13.18 -12.81 20.24
C ASP A 94 13.20 -12.52 18.74
N ALA A 95 14.28 -12.89 18.05
CA ALA A 95 14.40 -12.72 16.59
C ALA A 95 13.25 -13.38 15.80
N LYS A 96 12.76 -14.55 16.27
CA LYS A 96 11.58 -15.22 15.68
C LYS A 96 10.30 -14.37 15.76
N ASN A 97 10.23 -13.44 16.71
CA ASN A 97 9.10 -12.54 16.93
C ASN A 97 9.32 -11.17 16.28
N LEU A 98 10.35 -11.01 15.45
CA LEU A 98 10.57 -9.83 14.63
C LEU A 98 10.21 -10.16 13.18
N VAL A 99 9.42 -9.30 12.54
CA VAL A 99 9.14 -9.40 11.11
C VAL A 99 9.61 -8.12 10.43
N ILE A 100 10.70 -8.20 9.67
CA ILE A 100 11.11 -7.10 8.80
C ILE A 100 10.18 -7.10 7.58
N THR A 101 9.54 -5.97 7.32
CA THR A 101 8.51 -5.85 6.28
C THR A 101 9.01 -5.15 5.03
N ASP A 102 9.94 -4.20 5.16
CA ASP A 102 10.58 -3.54 4.03
C ASP A 102 11.88 -2.81 4.45
N MET A 103 12.67 -2.43 3.46
CA MET A 103 13.90 -1.67 3.62
C MET A 103 14.13 -0.73 2.44
N VAL A 104 14.45 0.55 2.72
CA VAL A 104 14.74 1.55 1.69
C VAL A 104 15.93 2.44 2.07
N VAL A 105 16.76 2.78 1.10
CA VAL A 105 17.95 3.63 1.32
C VAL A 105 17.59 5.09 1.09
N ASN A 106 17.94 5.96 2.04
CA ASN A 106 17.80 7.40 1.89
C ASN A 106 18.74 7.89 0.77
N PRO A 107 18.23 8.56 -0.28
CA PRO A 107 19.04 8.92 -1.44
C PRO A 107 20.13 9.96 -1.12
N LYS A 108 19.93 10.78 -0.08
CA LYS A 108 20.86 11.85 0.33
C LYS A 108 21.91 11.34 1.32
N THR A 109 21.49 10.67 2.39
CA THR A 109 22.41 10.25 3.46
C THR A 109 22.99 8.86 3.25
N ARG A 110 22.39 8.06 2.37
CA ARG A 110 22.71 6.63 2.17
C ARG A 110 22.53 5.76 3.42
N ASN A 111 21.88 6.29 4.46
CA ASN A 111 21.38 5.51 5.59
C ASN A 111 20.22 4.63 5.13
N THR A 112 20.12 3.44 5.70
CA THR A 112 19.05 2.49 5.40
C THR A 112 17.94 2.62 6.42
N PHE A 113 16.71 2.67 5.96
CA PHE A 113 15.50 2.71 6.77
C PHE A 113 14.80 1.35 6.65
N ILE A 114 14.38 0.80 7.79
CA ILE A 114 13.80 -0.53 7.88
C ILE A 114 12.44 -0.41 8.56
N SER A 115 11.38 -0.87 7.91
CA SER A 115 10.11 -1.10 8.58
C SER A 115 10.08 -2.52 9.13
N ALA A 116 9.57 -2.66 10.35
CA ALA A 116 9.38 -3.97 10.95
C ALA A 116 8.15 -3.99 11.87
N MET A 117 7.68 -5.20 12.17
CA MET A 117 6.70 -5.48 13.21
C MET A 117 7.42 -6.13 14.40
N ARG A 118 7.30 -5.50 15.57
CA ARG A 118 7.77 -6.02 16.86
C ARG A 118 6.67 -6.88 17.47
N GLY A 119 6.91 -8.18 17.58
CA GLY A 119 5.92 -9.18 17.98
C GLY A 119 5.21 -9.82 16.80
N GLN A 120 4.27 -10.73 17.07
CA GLN A 120 3.46 -11.40 16.07
C GLN A 120 1.96 -11.30 16.38
N GLY A 121 1.12 -11.49 15.35
CA GLY A 121 -0.33 -11.42 15.46
C GLY A 121 -0.85 -10.03 15.84
N ALA A 122 -2.06 -9.95 16.40
CA ALA A 122 -2.71 -8.66 16.68
C ALA A 122 -2.04 -7.82 17.77
N GLY A 123 -1.08 -8.40 18.52
CA GLY A 123 -0.26 -7.65 19.48
C GLY A 123 1.02 -7.09 18.87
N ALA A 124 1.29 -7.35 17.58
CA ALA A 124 2.47 -6.83 16.90
C ALA A 124 2.39 -5.31 16.77
N THR A 125 3.51 -4.64 16.99
CA THR A 125 3.62 -3.18 16.96
C THR A 125 4.57 -2.74 15.85
N PRO A 126 4.18 -1.80 14.98
CA PRO A 126 5.06 -1.33 13.92
C PRO A 126 6.20 -0.47 14.47
N VAL A 127 7.38 -0.62 13.88
CA VAL A 127 8.58 0.13 14.20
C VAL A 127 9.30 0.55 12.93
N LEU A 128 9.83 1.77 12.91
CA LEU A 128 10.73 2.26 11.87
C LEU A 128 12.13 2.38 12.48
N LEU A 129 13.12 1.81 11.81
CA LEU A 129 14.51 1.88 12.23
C LEU A 129 15.37 2.55 11.18
N ARG A 130 16.51 3.06 11.61
CA ARG A 130 17.59 3.56 10.75
C ARG A 130 18.88 2.81 11.07
N VAL A 131 19.61 2.42 10.03
CA VAL A 131 20.98 1.92 10.08
C VAL A 131 21.89 2.91 9.36
N ASP A 132 22.96 3.32 10.01
CA ASP A 132 23.92 4.28 9.46
C ASP A 132 25.27 3.65 9.03
N GLY A 133 26.17 4.46 8.49
CA GLY A 133 27.49 4.04 8.00
C GLY A 133 28.45 3.56 9.08
N ALA A 134 28.19 3.85 10.36
CA ALA A 134 28.94 3.30 11.48
C ALA A 134 28.35 1.96 11.97
N GLY A 135 27.16 1.60 11.50
CA GLY A 135 26.39 0.45 11.96
C GLY A 135 25.55 0.71 13.21
N LYS A 136 25.30 1.99 13.53
CA LYS A 136 24.34 2.35 14.58
C LYS A 136 22.93 2.01 14.08
N ILE A 137 22.21 1.19 14.85
CA ILE A 137 20.79 0.93 14.66
C ILE A 137 20.01 1.81 15.63
N GLU A 138 19.04 2.57 15.13
CA GLU A 138 18.26 3.52 15.92
C GLU A 138 16.78 3.45 15.56
N VAL A 139 15.91 3.43 16.57
CA VAL A 139 14.46 3.52 16.37
C VAL A 139 14.09 4.97 16.07
N ILE A 140 13.35 5.18 14.99
CA ILE A 140 12.83 6.49 14.59
C ILE A 140 11.46 6.69 15.24
N SER A 141 11.36 7.64 16.18
CA SER A 141 10.08 8.00 16.79
C SER A 141 9.20 8.76 15.79
N PHE A 142 7.90 8.44 15.81
CA PHE A 142 6.87 9.18 15.09
C PHE A 142 6.33 10.38 15.88
N ASP A 143 6.76 10.59 17.12
CA ASP A 143 6.29 11.68 17.95
C ASP A 143 6.53 13.03 17.26
N GLN A 144 5.48 13.84 17.17
CA GLN A 144 5.47 15.16 16.53
C GLN A 144 5.83 15.15 15.03
N VAL A 145 5.94 13.97 14.40
CA VAL A 145 6.09 13.87 12.94
C VAL A 145 4.81 14.33 12.28
N ARG A 146 4.89 15.39 11.46
CA ARG A 146 3.76 15.81 10.61
C ARG A 146 3.57 14.83 9.47
N TYR A 147 2.32 14.59 9.08
CA TYR A 147 2.01 13.68 7.98
C TYR A 147 0.82 14.14 7.14
N SER A 148 0.76 13.64 5.90
CA SER A 148 -0.46 13.56 5.10
C SER A 148 -0.74 12.11 4.72
N ARG A 149 -2.00 11.69 4.69
CA ARG A 149 -2.42 10.30 4.46
C ARG A 149 -3.51 10.22 3.42
N VAL A 150 -3.47 9.17 2.61
CA VAL A 150 -4.53 8.78 1.69
C VAL A 150 -4.92 7.33 1.91
N LEU A 151 -6.21 7.03 1.77
CA LEU A 151 -6.71 5.65 1.70
C LEU A 151 -6.67 5.19 0.24
N MET A 152 -6.32 3.93 0.01
CA MET A 152 -6.36 3.39 -1.34
C MET A 152 -7.81 3.03 -1.71
N PRO A 153 -8.31 3.45 -2.87
CA PRO A 153 -9.68 3.18 -3.28
C PRO A 153 -9.84 1.71 -3.68
N ASN A 154 -11.05 1.20 -3.40
CA ASN A 154 -11.50 -0.14 -3.78
C ASN A 154 -10.53 -1.27 -3.36
N PRO A 155 -10.19 -1.37 -2.06
CA PRO A 155 -9.28 -2.40 -1.60
C PRO A 155 -9.95 -3.79 -1.69
N PRO A 156 -9.19 -4.88 -1.90
CA PRO A 156 -9.74 -6.23 -1.99
C PRO A 156 -10.51 -6.62 -0.72
N PRO A 157 -11.40 -7.62 -0.78
CA PRO A 157 -11.97 -8.20 0.44
C PRO A 157 -10.87 -8.73 1.37
N ALA A 158 -11.19 -8.95 2.65
CA ALA A 158 -10.20 -9.43 3.62
C ALA A 158 -9.53 -10.76 3.21
N GLU A 159 -10.29 -11.60 2.51
CA GLU A 159 -9.80 -12.86 1.97
C GLU A 159 -10.24 -13.01 0.51
N THR A 160 -9.41 -13.67 -0.31
CA THR A 160 -9.73 -14.08 -1.68
C THR A 160 -9.43 -15.56 -1.85
N PRO A 161 -10.34 -16.38 -2.42
CA PRO A 161 -10.06 -17.79 -2.64
C PRO A 161 -9.05 -18.01 -3.78
N LEU A 162 -7.92 -18.64 -3.47
CA LEU A 162 -7.06 -19.24 -4.49
C LEU A 162 -7.71 -20.54 -4.99
N VAL A 163 -7.94 -20.63 -6.30
CA VAL A 163 -8.56 -21.79 -6.95
C VAL A 163 -7.46 -22.66 -7.57
N LEU A 164 -7.31 -23.89 -7.09
CA LEU A 164 -6.39 -24.91 -7.60
C LEU A 164 -7.20 -26.13 -8.03
N GLY A 165 -7.63 -26.14 -9.30
CA GLY A 165 -8.60 -27.13 -9.79
C GLY A 165 -9.93 -26.98 -9.06
N GLU A 166 -10.41 -28.06 -8.41
CA GLU A 166 -11.64 -28.03 -7.60
C GLU A 166 -11.43 -27.47 -6.19
N ARG A 167 -10.18 -27.33 -5.74
CA ARG A 167 -9.86 -26.88 -4.39
C ARG A 167 -9.90 -25.35 -4.31
N LYS A 168 -10.58 -24.82 -3.30
CA LYS A 168 -10.55 -23.38 -2.94
C LYS A 168 -9.83 -23.20 -1.60
N ILE A 169 -8.80 -22.37 -1.58
CA ILE A 169 -8.02 -22.05 -0.37
C ILE A 169 -8.25 -20.56 -0.06
N PRO A 170 -8.80 -20.19 1.10
CA PRO A 170 -8.89 -18.77 1.46
C PRO A 170 -7.48 -18.20 1.65
N VAL A 171 -7.19 -17.08 0.97
CA VAL A 171 -5.94 -16.33 1.08
C VAL A 171 -6.26 -14.96 1.67
N ALA A 172 -5.68 -14.64 2.82
CA ALA A 172 -5.82 -13.31 3.41
C ALA A 172 -5.09 -12.26 2.56
N ASN A 173 -5.76 -11.14 2.27
CA ASN A 173 -5.16 -10.01 1.53
C ASN A 173 -4.51 -8.98 2.47
N TYR A 174 -4.80 -9.08 3.76
CA TYR A 174 -4.28 -8.22 4.81
C TYR A 174 -3.44 -9.05 5.79
N PRO A 175 -2.46 -8.42 6.46
CA PRO A 175 -1.64 -9.12 7.44
C PRO A 175 -2.53 -9.54 8.62
N ASP A 176 -2.59 -10.86 8.88
CA ASP A 176 -3.32 -11.44 9.99
C ASP A 176 -2.52 -12.53 10.73
N LYS A 177 -3.08 -13.02 11.85
CA LYS A 177 -2.37 -13.83 12.87
C LYS A 177 -1.87 -15.21 12.40
N VAL A 178 -2.25 -15.67 11.20
CA VAL A 178 -2.00 -17.05 10.78
C VAL A 178 -0.72 -17.17 9.95
N ASP A 179 -0.33 -16.11 9.24
CA ASP A 179 0.94 -16.07 8.52
C ASP A 179 1.40 -14.61 8.29
N PRO A 180 2.34 -14.07 9.09
CA PRO A 180 2.81 -12.70 8.92
C PRO A 180 3.59 -12.46 7.61
N LYS A 181 3.93 -13.53 6.88
CA LYS A 181 4.50 -13.45 5.52
C LYS A 181 3.46 -13.74 4.44
N GLY A 182 2.28 -14.24 4.80
CA GLY A 182 1.29 -14.87 3.94
C GLY A 182 1.87 -16.05 3.15
N LEU A 183 1.01 -16.98 2.73
CA LEU A 183 1.39 -17.88 1.63
C LEU A 183 1.78 -17.03 0.38
N MET A 184 1.28 -15.79 0.32
CA MET A 184 1.41 -14.83 -0.78
C MET A 184 1.71 -13.36 -0.36
N GLY A 185 1.90 -13.04 0.93
CA GLY A 185 2.16 -11.68 1.43
C GLY A 185 0.96 -10.72 1.47
N VAL A 186 1.19 -9.49 1.96
CA VAL A 186 0.24 -8.37 1.85
C VAL A 186 0.31 -7.83 0.43
N GLN A 187 -0.77 -7.97 -0.33
CA GLN A 187 -0.74 -7.71 -1.77
C GLN A 187 -1.41 -6.40 -2.18
N THR A 188 -1.96 -5.65 -1.22
CA THR A 188 -2.77 -4.46 -1.50
C THR A 188 -1.95 -3.22 -1.85
N ILE A 189 -0.75 -3.10 -1.28
CA ILE A 189 0.26 -2.10 -1.63
C ILE A 189 1.61 -2.82 -1.62
N THR A 190 2.09 -3.21 -2.79
CA THR A 190 3.26 -4.11 -2.92
C THR A 190 4.56 -3.35 -3.17
N HIS A 191 4.53 -2.25 -3.92
CA HIS A 191 5.71 -1.45 -4.22
C HIS A 191 5.33 0.01 -4.40
N MET A 192 6.27 0.91 -4.07
CA MET A 192 6.12 2.35 -4.24
C MET A 192 7.41 2.96 -4.77
N ALA A 193 7.30 3.92 -5.68
CA ALA A 193 8.43 4.73 -6.11
C ALA A 193 8.00 6.17 -6.38
N PHE A 194 8.81 7.13 -5.95
CA PHE A 194 8.54 8.55 -6.16
C PHE A 194 9.41 9.12 -7.29
N ILE A 195 8.77 9.82 -8.22
CA ILE A 195 9.40 10.41 -9.40
C ILE A 195 8.55 11.58 -9.90
N ASP A 196 9.20 12.71 -10.22
CA ASP A 196 8.59 13.91 -10.82
C ASP A 196 7.29 14.38 -10.15
N GLY A 197 7.30 14.48 -8.82
CA GLY A 197 6.14 14.97 -8.06
C GLY A 197 5.03 13.94 -7.88
N LYS A 198 5.24 12.68 -8.27
CA LYS A 198 4.22 11.62 -8.24
C LYS A 198 4.75 10.38 -7.55
N LEU A 199 3.91 9.79 -6.72
CA LEU A 199 4.11 8.48 -6.13
C LEU A 199 3.41 7.43 -7.00
N TYR A 200 4.20 6.51 -7.55
CA TYR A 200 3.73 5.34 -8.27
C TYR A 200 3.55 4.22 -7.27
N VAL A 201 2.44 3.49 -7.38
CA VAL A 201 2.04 2.46 -6.43
C VAL A 201 1.50 1.25 -7.17
N SER A 202 2.04 0.07 -6.88
CA SER A 202 1.49 -1.20 -7.31
C SER A 202 0.74 -1.89 -6.18
N GLY A 203 -0.25 -2.71 -6.53
CA GLY A 203 -0.94 -3.58 -5.59
C GLY A 203 -2.31 -4.01 -6.09
N LEU A 204 -3.03 -4.77 -5.27
CA LEU A 204 -4.33 -5.31 -5.63
C LEU A 204 -5.50 -4.36 -5.36
N ALA A 205 -6.61 -4.60 -6.04
CA ALA A 205 -7.90 -3.95 -5.87
C ALA A 205 -9.03 -5.00 -5.97
N ASN A 206 -10.22 -4.63 -5.54
CA ASN A 206 -11.42 -5.46 -5.68
C ASN A 206 -12.04 -5.31 -7.08
N GLU A 207 -11.37 -5.81 -8.12
CA GLU A 207 -11.82 -5.81 -9.51
C GLU A 207 -11.45 -7.13 -10.19
N GLU A 208 -12.08 -7.42 -11.34
CA GLU A 208 -11.79 -8.63 -12.14
C GLU A 208 -10.30 -8.72 -12.49
N PHE A 209 -9.69 -7.62 -12.93
CA PHE A 209 -8.24 -7.49 -13.02
C PHE A 209 -7.71 -6.77 -11.79
N ALA A 210 -7.38 -7.55 -10.77
CA ALA A 210 -7.05 -7.05 -9.45
C ALA A 210 -5.74 -6.27 -9.41
N SER A 211 -4.78 -6.57 -10.29
CA SER A 211 -3.48 -5.89 -10.34
C SER A 211 -3.62 -4.45 -10.83
N LYS A 212 -3.25 -3.48 -9.99
CA LYS A 212 -3.37 -2.05 -10.28
C LYS A 212 -2.03 -1.34 -10.21
N MET A 213 -1.80 -0.46 -11.17
CA MET A 213 -0.82 0.63 -11.08
C MET A 213 -1.55 1.95 -10.86
N ARG A 214 -1.18 2.64 -9.78
CA ARG A 214 -1.74 3.94 -9.41
C ARG A 214 -0.65 5.00 -9.42
N VAL A 215 -1.04 6.20 -9.82
CA VAL A 215 -0.18 7.39 -9.81
C VAL A 215 -0.86 8.42 -8.94
N ILE A 216 -0.18 8.82 -7.87
CA ILE A 216 -0.70 9.71 -6.84
C ILE A 216 0.16 10.99 -6.84
N PRO A 217 -0.38 12.15 -7.23
CA PRO A 217 0.34 13.41 -7.09
C PRO A 217 0.72 13.67 -5.63
N TYR A 218 1.91 14.24 -5.41
CA TYR A 218 2.33 14.74 -4.11
C TYR A 218 2.60 16.26 -4.18
N PRO A 219 2.10 17.08 -3.24
CA PRO A 219 1.32 16.72 -2.04
C PRO A 219 -0.01 16.00 -2.34
N PHE A 220 -0.43 15.12 -1.43
CA PHE A 220 -1.64 14.32 -1.63
C PHE A 220 -2.90 15.19 -1.71
N VAL A 221 -3.77 14.88 -2.66
CA VAL A 221 -5.09 15.53 -2.84
C VAL A 221 -6.18 14.46 -2.90
N THR A 222 -6.17 13.67 -3.98
CA THR A 222 -7.08 12.54 -4.19
C THR A 222 -6.33 11.38 -4.83
N VAL A 223 -6.82 10.16 -4.61
CA VAL A 223 -6.25 8.96 -5.24
C VAL A 223 -7.19 8.47 -6.34
N SER A 224 -6.66 8.36 -7.57
CA SER A 224 -7.40 7.77 -8.69
C SER A 224 -7.51 6.25 -8.56
N LYS A 225 -8.45 5.63 -9.29
CA LYS A 225 -8.62 4.17 -9.32
C LYS A 225 -7.39 3.42 -9.87
N GLY A 226 -6.52 4.12 -10.61
CA GLY A 226 -5.38 3.52 -11.30
C GLY A 226 -5.77 2.78 -12.58
N THR A 227 -4.77 2.13 -13.18
CA THR A 227 -4.89 1.33 -14.40
C THR A 227 -4.70 -0.14 -14.05
N SER A 228 -5.50 -1.03 -14.65
CA SER A 228 -5.29 -2.47 -14.52
C SER A 228 -4.09 -2.93 -15.34
N VAL A 229 -3.29 -3.80 -14.73
CA VAL A 229 -2.25 -4.55 -15.44
C VAL A 229 -2.84 -5.92 -15.76
N GLU A 230 -3.03 -6.19 -17.04
CA GLU A 230 -3.56 -7.46 -17.52
C GLU A 230 -2.39 -8.35 -17.96
N ILE A 231 -2.29 -9.52 -17.35
CA ILE A 231 -1.19 -10.46 -17.58
C ILE A 231 -1.77 -11.70 -18.24
N TYR A 232 -1.13 -12.17 -19.32
CA TYR A 232 -1.47 -13.42 -19.97
C TYR A 232 -0.39 -14.47 -19.70
N HIS A 233 -0.77 -15.64 -19.20
CA HIS A 233 0.15 -16.72 -18.91
C HIS A 233 0.05 -17.82 -19.96
N GLY A 234 1.03 -17.84 -20.87
CA GLY A 234 1.04 -18.72 -22.03
C GLY A 234 1.01 -20.22 -21.72
N SER A 235 1.48 -20.65 -20.54
CA SER A 235 1.56 -22.08 -20.16
C SER A 235 0.20 -22.75 -20.01
N HIS A 236 -0.84 -22.00 -19.62
CA HIS A 236 -2.22 -22.50 -19.53
C HIS A 236 -3.22 -21.66 -20.34
N GLY A 237 -2.71 -20.71 -21.15
CA GLY A 237 -3.49 -19.99 -22.14
C GLY A 237 -4.57 -19.07 -21.56
N GLN A 238 -4.38 -18.56 -20.34
CA GLN A 238 -5.39 -17.78 -19.61
C GLN A 238 -4.86 -16.39 -19.22
N LEU A 239 -5.80 -15.48 -19.01
CA LEU A 239 -5.55 -14.20 -18.35
C LEU A 239 -5.44 -14.43 -16.84
N GLU A 240 -4.41 -13.83 -16.26
CA GLU A 240 -4.15 -13.82 -14.84
C GLU A 240 -4.84 -12.60 -14.21
N THR A 241 -6.00 -12.85 -13.63
CA THR A 241 -6.84 -11.83 -12.98
C THR A 241 -6.36 -11.44 -11.58
N PHE A 242 -5.49 -12.27 -10.98
CA PHE A 242 -4.91 -12.09 -9.64
C PHE A 242 -3.37 -12.20 -9.68
N SER A 243 -2.72 -11.27 -10.39
CA SER A 243 -1.25 -11.23 -10.51
C SER A 243 -0.66 -9.90 -10.07
N PRO A 244 -0.32 -9.74 -8.77
CA PRO A 244 0.24 -8.50 -8.26
C PRO A 244 1.64 -8.23 -8.83
N VAL A 245 1.89 -6.97 -9.20
CA VAL A 245 3.24 -6.47 -9.48
C VAL A 245 3.95 -6.27 -8.14
N PHE A 246 5.02 -7.02 -7.86
CA PHE A 246 5.77 -6.88 -6.59
C PHE A 246 6.92 -5.89 -6.63
N THR A 247 7.41 -5.57 -7.83
CA THR A 247 8.47 -4.58 -8.01
C THR A 247 8.32 -3.94 -9.37
N PHE A 248 8.72 -2.67 -9.46
CA PHE A 248 8.87 -1.95 -10.71
C PHE A 248 9.96 -0.91 -10.54
N VAL A 249 10.68 -0.62 -11.62
CA VAL A 249 11.72 0.41 -11.61
C VAL A 249 11.24 1.54 -12.51
N PRO A 250 11.00 2.76 -11.98
CA PRO A 250 10.80 3.91 -12.84
C PRO A 250 12.12 4.21 -13.58
N TYR A 251 12.03 4.41 -14.89
CA TYR A 251 13.15 4.79 -15.73
C TYR A 251 12.99 6.26 -16.14
N THR A 252 14.04 7.06 -15.94
CA THR A 252 14.15 8.48 -16.31
C THR A 252 15.29 8.71 -17.26
#